data_AF-A0A9Q1ES03-F1
#
_entry.id   AF-A0A9Q1ES03-F1
#
_cell.length_a   1.000
_cell.length_b   1.000
_cell.length_c   1.000
_cell.angle_alpha   90.00
_cell.angle_beta   90.00
_cell.angle_gamma   90.00
#
_symmetry.space_group_name_H-M   'P 1'
#
loop_
_entity.id
_entity.type
_entity.pdbx_description
1 polymer ?
#
loop_
_entity_poly.entity_id
_entity_poly.type
_entity_poly.pdbx_seq_one_letter_code
_entity_poly.pdbx_strand_id
1 'polypeptide(L)'
;MMKLCACLALVLYVLVQHHADAAPLAIASPKDCCFNFYTGDIPSDRIVSVLQIHSGCANPGFIVKTKKGISICMGPDFQLKPKA
;
A
#
# COMPACT_ATOMS: atom_id res chain seq x y z
N MET A 1 31.40 27.43 -39.55
CA MET A 1 30.97 27.77 -38.18
C MET A 1 29.48 27.46 -37.91
N MET A 2 28.55 27.78 -38.82
CA MET A 2 27.09 27.54 -38.62
C MET A 2 26.67 26.07 -38.39
N LYS A 3 27.32 25.11 -39.07
CA LYS A 3 26.97 23.67 -38.99
C LYS A 3 27.28 23.06 -37.61
N LEU A 4 28.30 23.58 -36.92
CA LEU A 4 28.73 23.08 -35.62
C LEU A 4 27.73 23.45 -34.51
N CYS A 5 27.17 24.67 -34.59
CA CYS A 5 26.13 25.13 -33.66
C CYS A 5 24.84 24.31 -33.78
N ALA A 6 24.43 23.97 -35.00
CA ALA A 6 23.23 23.18 -35.23
C ALA A 6 23.34 21.76 -34.65
N CYS A 7 24.50 21.12 -34.80
CA CYS A 7 24.74 19.79 -34.20
C CYS A 7 24.75 19.84 -32.67
N LEU A 8 25.37 20.88 -32.09
CA LEU A 8 25.45 21.02 -30.63
C LEU A 8 24.06 21.24 -30.00
N ALA A 9 23.23 22.07 -30.63
CA ALA A 9 21.85 22.31 -30.19
C ALA A 9 20.99 21.04 -30.28
N LEU A 10 21.15 20.24 -31.33
CA LEU A 10 20.41 18.99 -31.50
C LEU A 10 20.78 17.95 -30.44
N VAL A 11 22.07 17.81 -30.12
CA VAL A 11 22.56 16.89 -29.09
C VAL A 11 22.04 17.29 -27.70
N LEU A 12 22.08 18.59 -27.37
CA LEU A 12 21.56 19.10 -26.09
C LEU A 12 20.04 18.88 -25.95
N TYR A 13 19.28 19.04 -27.03
CA TYR A 13 17.84 18.80 -27.04
C TYR A 13 17.49 17.32 -26.80
N VAL A 14 18.24 16.40 -27.42
CA VAL A 14 18.04 14.94 -27.22
C VAL A 14 18.40 14.51 -25.80
N LEU A 15 19.45 15.08 -25.20
CA LEU A 15 19.85 14.78 -23.83
C LEU A 15 18.79 15.23 -22.82
N VAL A 16 18.23 16.43 -22.96
CA VAL A 16 17.17 16.96 -22.08
C VAL A 16 15.92 16.07 -22.09
N GLN A 17 15.54 15.50 -23.23
CA GLN A 17 14.35 14.65 -23.34
C GLN A 17 14.52 13.26 -22.67
N HIS A 18 15.76 12.78 -22.50
CA HIS A 18 16.02 11.46 -21.90
C HIS A 18 15.88 11.43 -20.36
N HIS A 19 15.60 12.58 -19.73
CA HIS A 19 15.49 12.67 -18.26
C HIS A 19 14.04 12.64 -17.75
N ALA A 20 13.07 12.29 -18.58
CA ALA A 20 11.65 12.40 -18.27
C ALA A 20 10.89 11.06 -18.30
N ASP A 21 11.52 9.96 -17.89
CA ASP A 21 10.81 8.69 -17.65
C ASP A 21 11.34 7.98 -16.40
N ALA A 22 11.52 8.74 -15.32
CA ALA A 22 11.39 8.15 -14.00
C ALA A 22 9.92 8.28 -13.59
N ALA A 23 9.05 7.45 -14.17
CA ALA A 23 7.78 7.17 -13.51
C ALA A 23 8.14 6.76 -12.08
N PRO A 24 7.64 7.46 -11.04
CA PRO A 24 7.86 6.97 -9.70
C PRO A 24 7.28 5.57 -9.72
N LEU A 25 8.14 4.56 -9.49
CA LEU A 25 7.68 3.24 -9.10
C LEU A 25 6.66 3.56 -8.02
N ALA A 26 5.38 3.37 -8.33
CA ALA A 26 4.34 3.48 -7.33
C ALA A 26 4.73 2.39 -6.36
N ILE A 27 5.48 2.77 -5.31
CA ILE A 27 5.68 1.95 -4.14
C ILE A 27 4.25 1.80 -3.70
N ALA A 28 3.64 0.68 -4.08
CA ALA A 28 2.31 0.34 -3.64
C ALA A 28 2.46 0.41 -2.14
N SER A 29 1.92 1.48 -1.52
CA SER A 29 1.82 1.51 -0.08
C SER A 29 1.15 0.19 0.24
N PRO A 30 1.76 -0.67 1.10
CA PRO A 30 1.11 -1.91 1.45
C PRO A 30 -0.26 -1.52 1.98
N LYS A 31 -1.31 -1.77 1.18
CA LYS A 31 -2.65 -1.18 1.39
C LYS A 31 -3.35 -1.72 2.63
N ASP A 32 -2.64 -2.51 3.43
CA ASP A 32 -3.16 -3.35 4.49
C ASP A 32 -2.19 -3.41 5.69
N CYS A 33 -1.46 -2.32 6.01
CA CYS A 33 -0.72 -2.22 7.27
C CYS A 33 -1.53 -1.51 8.37
N CYS A 34 -1.44 -2.02 9.59
CA CYS A 34 -2.05 -1.43 10.77
C CYS A 34 -1.00 -0.85 11.72
N PHE A 35 -1.27 0.35 12.22
CA PHE A 35 -0.45 1.02 13.23
C PHE A 35 -1.19 1.17 14.56
N ASN A 36 -2.52 1.11 14.53
CA ASN A 36 -3.39 1.14 15.70
C ASN A 36 -4.26 -0.11 15.71
N PHE A 37 -4.45 -0.70 16.88
CA PHE A 37 -5.20 -1.93 17.07
C PHE A 37 -6.39 -1.69 17.99
N TYR A 38 -7.54 -2.22 17.60
CA TYR A 38 -8.73 -2.22 18.42
C TYR A 38 -8.59 -3.26 19.54
N THR A 39 -8.93 -2.85 20.76
CA THR A 39 -8.81 -3.69 21.97
C THR A 39 -10.14 -4.32 22.40
N GLY A 40 -11.24 -3.97 21.73
CA GLY A 40 -12.55 -4.53 22.04
C GLY A 40 -12.86 -5.80 21.24
N ASP A 41 -13.90 -6.51 21.67
CA ASP A 41 -14.39 -7.68 20.95
C ASP A 41 -15.29 -7.28 19.77
N ILE A 42 -15.12 -7.99 18.65
CA ILE A 42 -16.02 -7.90 17.50
C ILE A 42 -16.96 -9.11 17.54
N PRO A 43 -18.28 -8.89 17.67
CA PRO A 43 -19.26 -9.97 17.61
C PRO A 43 -19.13 -10.75 16.30
N SER A 44 -19.01 -12.07 16.38
CA SER A 44 -18.72 -12.93 15.23
C SER A 44 -19.81 -12.89 14.16
N ASP A 45 -21.04 -12.58 14.55
CA ASP A 45 -22.16 -12.36 13.63
C ASP A 45 -21.98 -11.12 12.75
N ARG A 46 -21.10 -10.20 13.12
CA ARG A 46 -20.79 -8.98 12.36
C ARG A 46 -19.58 -9.13 11.45
N ILE A 47 -18.81 -10.22 11.57
CA ILE A 47 -17.59 -10.45 10.80
C ILE A 47 -17.95 -11.08 9.45
N VAL A 48 -17.35 -10.56 8.38
CA VAL A 48 -17.47 -11.09 7.01
C VAL A 48 -16.19 -11.82 6.61
N SER A 49 -15.04 -11.23 6.92
CA SER A 49 -13.74 -11.84 6.62
C SER A 49 -12.68 -11.38 7.61
N VAL A 50 -11.70 -12.24 7.84
CA VAL A 50 -10.49 -11.94 8.60
C VAL A 50 -9.31 -12.16 7.66
N LEU A 51 -8.48 -11.14 7.50
CA LEU A 51 -7.26 -11.19 6.69
C LEU A 51 -6.05 -11.03 7.59
N GLN A 52 -5.00 -11.82 7.41
CA GLN A 52 -3.74 -11.60 8.09
C GLN A 52 -3.03 -10.39 7.46
N ILE A 53 -2.51 -9.50 8.31
CA ILE A 53 -1.68 -8.38 7.85
C ILE A 53 -0.47 -8.94 7.10
N HIS A 54 -0.12 -8.29 5.99
CA HIS A 54 1.00 -8.69 5.15
C HIS A 54 2.32 -8.70 5.95
N SER A 55 3.17 -9.71 5.72
CA SER A 55 4.43 -9.89 6.45
C SER A 55 5.43 -8.74 6.26
N GLY A 56 5.25 -7.92 5.22
CA GLY A 56 6.03 -6.70 4.99
C GLY A 56 5.67 -5.52 5.92
N CYS A 57 4.62 -5.63 6.73
CA CYS A 57 4.26 -4.60 7.71
C CYS A 57 5.06 -4.77 9.01
N ALA A 58 5.40 -3.65 9.68
CA ALA A 58 6.16 -3.68 10.93
C ALA A 58 5.41 -4.36 12.09
N ASN A 59 4.07 -4.22 12.11
CA ASN A 59 3.23 -4.77 13.16
C ASN A 59 2.39 -5.94 12.61
N PRO A 60 2.53 -7.16 13.15
CA PRO A 60 1.67 -8.28 12.79
C PRO A 60 0.27 -8.12 13.39
N GLY A 61 -0.70 -8.82 12.82
CA GLY A 61 -2.09 -8.82 13.30
C GLY A 61 -3.07 -9.20 12.21
N PHE A 62 -4.32 -8.78 12.37
CA PHE A 62 -5.42 -9.12 11.47
C PHE A 62 -6.23 -7.89 11.09
N ILE A 63 -6.79 -7.90 9.88
CA ILE A 63 -7.79 -6.95 9.40
C ILE A 63 -9.13 -7.69 9.34
N VAL A 64 -10.06 -7.26 10.17
CA VAL A 64 -11.42 -7.81 10.23
C VAL A 64 -12.35 -6.90 9.43
N LYS A 65 -12.95 -7.43 8.36
CA LYS A 65 -14.01 -6.74 7.63
C LYS A 65 -15.35 -7.12 8.22
N THR A 66 -16.13 -6.11 8.57
CA THR A 66 -17.48 -6.28 9.13
C THR A 66 -18.55 -6.19 8.05
N LYS A 67 -19.76 -6.66 8.36
CA LYS A 67 -20.95 -6.56 7.48
C LYS A 67 -21.30 -5.12 7.09
N LYS A 68 -20.86 -4.14 7.88
CA LYS A 68 -21.02 -2.70 7.59
C LYS A 68 -20.00 -2.16 6.59
N GLY A 69 -19.10 -2.99 6.07
CA GLY A 69 -18.00 -2.57 5.19
C GLY A 69 -16.83 -1.90 5.90
N ILE A 70 -16.83 -1.89 7.23
CA ILE A 70 -15.75 -1.31 8.05
C ILE A 70 -14.65 -2.35 8.22
N SER A 71 -13.39 -1.95 7.97
CA SER A 71 -12.19 -2.73 8.26
C SER A 71 -11.61 -2.30 9.61
N ILE A 72 -11.40 -3.26 10.51
CA ILE A 72 -10.90 -3.04 11.87
C ILE A 72 -9.59 -3.80 12.04
N CYS A 73 -8.55 -3.10 12.50
CA CYS A 73 -7.25 -3.69 12.82
C CYS A 73 -7.32 -4.36 14.20
N MET A 74 -7.01 -5.65 14.26
CA MET A 74 -6.97 -6.45 15.48
C MET A 74 -5.54 -6.94 15.74
N GLY A 75 -5.17 -7.02 17.02
CA GLY A 75 -3.85 -7.50 17.44
C GLY A 75 -3.58 -8.96 17.08
N PRO A 76 -2.34 -9.44 17.23
CA PRO A 76 -1.94 -10.82 16.92
C PRO A 76 -2.62 -11.87 17.81
N ASP A 77 -3.17 -11.47 18.96
CA ASP A 77 -3.92 -12.28 19.91
C ASP A 77 -5.41 -12.44 19.54
N PHE A 78 -5.87 -11.79 18.47
CA PHE A 78 -7.25 -11.88 18.04
C PHE A 78 -7.67 -13.31 17.65
N GLN A 79 -8.80 -13.75 18.20
CA GLN A 79 -9.38 -15.05 17.92
C GLN A 79 -10.84 -14.89 17.49
N LEU A 80 -11.17 -15.42 16.31
CA LEU A 80 -12.57 -15.50 15.88
C LEU A 80 -13.27 -16.60 16.69
N LYS A 81 -14.15 -16.19 17.62
CA LYS A 81 -14.98 -17.13 18.36
C LYS A 81 -16.12 -17.61 17.46
N PRO A 82 -16.35 -18.92 17.27
CA PRO A 82 -17.48 -19.39 16.49
C PRO A 82 -18.80 -18.97 17.15
N LYS A 83 -19.83 -18.80 16.31
CA LYS A 83 -21.19 -18.54 16.78
C LYS A 83 -21.69 -19.78 17.54
N ALA A 84 -22.16 -19.58 18.77
CA ALA A 84 -22.85 -20.60 19.56
C ALA A 84 -24.22 -20.94 18.94
#